data_AF-A0AAD4ZA86-F1
#
_entry.id   AF-A0AAD4ZA86-F1
#
_cell.length_a   1.000
_cell.length_b   1.000
_cell.length_c   1.000
_cell.angle_alpha   90.00
_cell.angle_beta   90.00
_cell.angle_gamma   90.00
#
_symmetry.space_group_name_H-M   'P 1'
#
loop_
_entity.id
_entity.type
_entity.pdbx_description
1 polymer ?
#
loop_
_entity_poly.entity_id
_entity_poly.type
_entity_poly.pdbx_seq_one_letter_code
_entity_poly.pdbx_strand_id
1 'polypeptide(L)'
;MAPDNDAKPVDREKSSSTTDRDAYDSTDPYYIHHSDHPGMVLASIPLTGDNYSTWSRKVRISLSAKNKTGFIDGSIVKPSLTKKPTEYQR
;
A
#
# COMPACT_ATOMS: atom_id res chain seq x y z
N MET A 1 -7.41 -58.11 18.58
CA MET A 1 -6.20 -57.86 17.78
C MET A 1 -6.56 -56.81 16.74
N ALA A 2 -6.33 -55.54 17.04
CA ALA A 2 -6.58 -54.41 16.13
C ALA A 2 -5.25 -54.01 15.50
N PRO A 3 -5.20 -53.54 14.23
CA PRO A 3 -3.95 -53.11 13.62
C PRO A 3 -3.48 -51.79 14.21
N ASP A 4 -2.17 -51.70 14.42
CA ASP A 4 -1.42 -50.51 14.82
C ASP A 4 -1.73 -49.32 13.89
N ASN A 5 -2.20 -48.23 14.50
CA ASN A 5 -2.36 -46.94 13.85
C ASN A 5 -1.29 -46.01 14.42
N ASP A 6 -0.03 -46.26 14.04
CA ASP A 6 1.08 -45.33 14.26
C ASP A 6 0.89 -44.11 13.37
N ALA A 7 0.09 -43.16 13.84
CA ALA A 7 0.01 -41.83 13.27
C ALA A 7 1.33 -41.09 13.53
N LYS A 8 2.24 -41.11 12.54
CA LYS A 8 3.31 -40.11 12.46
C LYS A 8 2.69 -38.73 12.25
N PRO A 9 3.03 -37.71 13.05
CA PRO A 9 2.86 -36.32 12.61
C PRO A 9 4.03 -35.97 11.69
N VAL A 10 3.97 -34.80 11.05
CA VAL A 10 5.00 -34.19 10.19
C VAL A 10 4.90 -34.56 8.71
N ASP A 11 4.74 -33.66 7.74
CA ASP A 11 4.92 -32.22 7.71
C ASP A 11 3.79 -31.57 6.90
N ARG A 12 3.15 -30.53 7.47
CA ARG A 12 2.33 -29.63 6.68
C ARG A 12 3.28 -28.84 5.80
N GLU A 13 3.50 -29.33 4.58
CA GLU A 13 4.05 -28.53 3.49
C GLU A 13 3.19 -27.27 3.41
N LYS A 14 3.73 -26.18 3.99
CA LYS A 14 3.29 -24.84 3.66
C LYS A 14 3.72 -24.69 2.21
N SER A 15 2.86 -25.12 1.29
CA SER A 15 2.92 -24.69 -0.09
C SER A 15 3.03 -23.17 0.01
N SER A 16 4.25 -22.67 -0.20
CA SER A 16 4.41 -21.28 -0.56
C SER A 16 3.59 -21.19 -1.82
N SER A 17 2.38 -20.65 -1.70
CA SER A 17 1.69 -20.09 -2.83
C SER A 17 2.75 -19.23 -3.49
N THR A 18 3.22 -19.66 -4.65
CA THR A 18 3.87 -18.78 -5.61
C THR A 18 2.79 -17.79 -5.98
N THR A 19 2.58 -16.81 -5.09
CA THR A 19 1.78 -15.65 -5.37
C THR A 19 2.54 -14.95 -6.47
N ASP A 20 1.85 -14.84 -7.59
CA ASP A 20 2.27 -14.24 -8.83
C ASP A 20 3.20 -13.04 -8.60
N ARG A 21 4.29 -12.98 -9.37
CA ARG A 21 5.41 -12.04 -9.23
C ARG A 21 5.07 -10.60 -9.65
N ASP A 22 3.79 -10.26 -9.69
CA ASP A 22 3.26 -8.92 -9.96
C ASP A 22 2.49 -8.33 -8.78
N ALA A 23 2.69 -8.88 -7.57
CA ALA A 23 2.21 -8.24 -6.34
C ALA A 23 3.02 -6.96 -6.09
N TYR A 24 2.62 -5.87 -6.76
CA TYR A 24 3.04 -4.53 -6.39
C TYR A 24 2.92 -4.39 -4.88
N ASP A 25 4.04 -4.16 -4.23
CA ASP A 25 4.09 -4.07 -2.78
C ASP A 25 3.28 -2.85 -2.35
N SER A 26 2.07 -3.09 -1.82
CA SER A 26 1.20 -2.03 -1.30
C SER A 26 1.80 -1.28 -0.11
N THR A 27 2.93 -1.76 0.42
CA THR A 27 3.72 -1.09 1.45
C THR A 27 4.81 -0.17 0.86
N ASP A 28 5.08 -0.25 -0.44
CA ASP A 28 5.97 0.69 -1.13
C ASP A 28 5.36 2.11 -1.07
N PRO A 29 6.05 3.10 -0.48
CA PRO A 29 5.56 4.47 -0.43
C PRO A 29 5.30 5.11 -1.80
N TYR A 30 5.91 4.60 -2.88
CA TYR A 30 5.71 5.08 -4.24
C TYR A 30 4.68 4.28 -5.04
N TYR A 31 4.02 3.29 -4.42
CA TYR A 31 2.94 2.55 -5.06
C TYR A 31 1.78 3.46 -5.45
N ILE A 32 1.31 3.30 -6.69
CA ILE A 32 0.14 3.98 -7.23
C ILE A 32 -0.92 2.91 -7.49
N HIS A 33 -2.00 2.95 -6.71
CA HIS A 33 -3.11 2.03 -6.88
C HIS A 33 -3.87 2.35 -8.17
N HIS A 34 -4.43 1.36 -8.86
CA HIS A 34 -5.12 1.58 -10.14
C HIS A 34 -6.32 2.54 -10.08
N SER A 35 -6.90 2.74 -8.89
CA SER A 35 -7.97 3.74 -8.68
C SER A 35 -7.45 5.17 -8.46
N ASP A 36 -6.14 5.38 -8.49
CA ASP A 36 -5.53 6.68 -8.28
C ASP A 36 -5.57 7.50 -9.57
N HIS A 37 -6.23 8.65 -9.51
CA HIS A 37 -6.28 9.56 -10.65
C HIS A 37 -6.26 11.03 -10.19
N PRO A 38 -5.80 11.96 -11.05
CA PRO A 38 -5.70 13.38 -10.71
C PRO A 38 -7.03 14.03 -10.28
N GLY A 39 -8.16 13.52 -10.77
CA GLY A 39 -9.50 14.00 -10.42
C GLY A 39 -10.05 13.51 -9.08
N MET A 40 -9.23 12.82 -8.26
CA MET A 40 -9.70 12.29 -6.97
C MET A 40 -9.99 13.40 -5.97
N VAL A 41 -11.20 13.37 -5.40
CA VAL A 41 -11.62 14.31 -4.35
C VAL A 41 -11.19 13.77 -2.98
N LEU A 42 -10.17 14.38 -2.37
CA LEU A 42 -9.68 13.99 -1.03
C LEU A 42 -10.60 14.44 0.10
N ALA A 43 -11.29 15.56 -0.09
CA ALA A 43 -12.29 16.08 0.81
C ALA A 43 -13.42 16.72 -0.02
N SER A 44 -14.67 16.32 0.24
CA SER A 44 -15.84 16.86 -0.47
C SER A 44 -16.19 18.29 -0.04
N ILE A 45 -15.65 18.76 1.09
CA ILE A 45 -15.82 20.13 1.55
C ILE A 45 -14.72 21.02 0.94
N PRO A 46 -15.06 22.14 0.30
CA PRO A 46 -14.07 23.13 -0.10
C PRO A 46 -13.38 23.73 1.13
N LEU A 47 -12.08 24.04 1.03
CA LEU A 47 -11.36 24.74 2.09
C LEU A 47 -11.86 26.19 2.18
N THR A 48 -12.33 26.60 3.35
CA THR A 48 -12.63 27.99 3.71
C THR A 48 -11.77 28.39 4.91
N GLY A 49 -11.71 29.68 5.23
CA GLY A 49 -10.89 30.17 6.35
C GLY A 49 -11.22 29.46 7.68
N ASP A 50 -12.50 29.19 7.92
CA ASP A 50 -12.97 28.74 9.23
C ASP A 50 -12.99 27.22 9.38
N ASN A 51 -12.82 26.46 8.28
CA ASN A 51 -13.06 25.02 8.26
C ASN A 51 -11.80 24.16 8.22
N TYR A 52 -10.62 24.77 8.37
CA TYR A 52 -9.32 24.10 8.23
C TYR A 52 -9.19 22.81 9.05
N SER A 53 -9.63 22.81 10.31
CA SER A 53 -9.52 21.63 11.19
C SER A 53 -10.31 20.43 10.65
N THR A 54 -11.53 20.68 10.14
CA THR A 54 -12.39 19.64 9.57
C THR A 54 -11.85 19.19 8.20
N TRP A 55 -11.41 20.15 7.38
CA TRP A 55 -10.85 19.89 6.05
C TRP A 55 -9.57 19.06 6.13
N SER A 56 -8.61 19.47 6.98
CA SER A 56 -7.32 18.80 7.15
C SER A 56 -7.48 17.38 7.68
N ARG A 57 -8.41 17.16 8.62
CA ARG A 57 -8.76 15.82 9.10
C ARG A 57 -9.30 14.93 7.97
N LYS A 58 -10.19 15.44 7.12
CA LYS A 58 -10.74 14.68 5.98
C LYS A 58 -9.64 14.32 4.97
N VAL A 59 -8.78 15.27 4.62
CA VAL A 59 -7.64 15.04 3.73
C VAL A 59 -6.70 13.97 4.31
N ARG A 60 -6.35 14.06 5.60
CA ARG A 60 -5.50 13.07 6.28
C ARG A 60 -6.11 11.66 6.25
N ILE A 61 -7.40 11.52 6.55
CA ILE A 61 -8.10 10.22 6.52
C ILE A 61 -8.13 9.63 5.11
N SER A 62 -8.43 10.45 4.09
CA SER A 62 -8.45 10.01 2.70
C SER A 62 -7.09 9.49 2.23
N LEU A 63 -6.01 10.18 2.61
CA LEU A 63 -4.64 9.78 2.28
C LEU A 63 -4.17 8.57 3.10
N SER A 64 -4.53 8.48 4.39
CA SER A 64 -4.13 7.35 5.24
C SER A 64 -4.76 6.04 4.79
N ALA A 65 -5.99 6.07 4.27
CA ALA A 65 -6.64 4.89 3.70
C ALA A 65 -5.87 4.28 2.50
N LYS A 66 -4.91 5.02 1.94
CA LYS A 66 -4.13 4.64 0.77
C LYS A 66 -2.63 4.65 1.02
N ASN A 67 -2.21 4.72 2.29
CA ASN A 67 -0.80 4.84 2.70
C ASN A 67 -0.07 6.05 2.08
N LYS A 68 -0.78 7.15 1.78
CA LYS A 68 -0.24 8.34 1.10
C LYS A 68 -0.01 9.54 2.02
N THR A 69 -0.07 9.37 3.33
CA THR A 69 0.20 10.46 4.29
C THR A 69 1.62 10.98 4.16
N GLY A 70 2.56 10.12 3.73
CA GLY A 70 3.96 10.48 3.62
C GLY A 70 4.27 11.61 2.62
N PHE A 71 3.37 11.84 1.66
CA PHE A 71 3.49 12.94 0.68
C PHE A 71 3.15 14.31 1.26
N ILE A 72 2.32 14.37 2.32
CA ILE A 72 1.91 15.64 2.94
C ILE A 72 2.75 15.99 4.17
N ASP A 73 3.29 14.99 4.88
CA ASP A 73 4.16 15.21 6.04
C ASP A 73 5.65 15.30 5.66
N GLY A 74 6.00 14.93 4.41
CA GLY A 74 7.37 14.99 3.89
C GLY A 74 8.24 13.78 4.25
N SER A 75 7.68 12.75 4.89
CA SER A 75 8.41 11.50 5.15
C SER A 75 8.73 10.73 3.87
N ILE A 76 7.93 10.90 2.80
CA ILE A 76 8.24 10.38 1.47
C ILE A 76 9.01 11.46 0.71
N VAL A 77 10.30 11.23 0.53
CA VAL A 77 11.20 12.15 -0.18
C VAL A 77 10.94 12.09 -1.68
N LYS A 78 10.97 13.23 -2.36
CA LYS A 78 10.93 13.25 -3.82
C LYS A 78 12.11 12.43 -4.39
N PRO A 79 11.88 11.49 -5.32
CA PRO A 79 12.98 10.74 -5.92
C PRO A 79 13.94 11.71 -6.62
N SER A 80 15.24 11.53 -6.40
CA SER A 80 16.29 12.31 -7.03
C SER A 80 16.29 12.07 -8.55
N LEU A 81 16.33 13.13 -9.35
CA LEU A 81 16.40 13.06 -10.82
C LEU A 81 17.64 12.30 -11.34
N THR A 82 18.64 12.09 -10.47
CA THR A 82 19.93 11.46 -10.79
C THR A 82 19.94 9.94 -10.64
N LYS A 83 18.91 9.33 -10.02
CA LYS A 83 18.72 7.88 -10.11
C LYS A 83 18.18 7.60 -11.51
N LYS A 84 19.02 7.01 -12.37
CA LYS A 84 18.73 6.80 -13.81
C LYS A 84 17.30 6.30 -14.01
N PRO A 85 16.46 6.94 -14.86
CA PRO A 85 15.07 6.53 -15.11
C PRO A 85 14.90 5.20 -15.87
N THR A 86 15.96 4.41 -16.05
CA THR A 86 15.99 3.28 -16.97
C THR A 86 16.47 2.02 -16.27
N GLU A 87 15.67 1.53 -15.34
CA GLU A 87 15.66 0.11 -15.02
C GLU A 87 14.26 -0.29 -14.51
N TYR A 88 13.25 -0.03 -15.33
CA TYR A 88 12.05 -0.85 -15.28
C TYR A 88 12.44 -2.20 -15.89
N GLN A 89 12.92 -3.12 -15.05
CA GLN A 89 13.18 -4.50 -15.45
C GLN A 89 11.86 -5.09 -15.97
N ARG A 90 11.97 -5.61 -17.18
CA ARG A 90 10.92 -6.25 -17.97
C ARG A 90 10.75 -7.70 -17.53
#